data_AF-K6YGQ9-F1
#
_entry.id   AF-K6YGQ9-F1
#
_cell.length_a   1.000
_cell.length_b   1.000
_cell.length_c   1.000
_cell.angle_alpha   90.00
_cell.angle_beta   90.00
_cell.angle_gamma   90.00
#
_symmetry.space_group_name_H-M   'P 1'
#
loop_
_entity.id
_entity.type
_entity.pdbx_description
1 polymer ?
#
loop_
_entity_poly.entity_id
_entity_poly.type
_entity_poly.pdbx_seq_one_letter_code
_entity_poly.pdbx_strand_id
1 'polypeptide(L)'
;MFFALLFVIWAWAESVSSPDGFAFVQEQMSGVIGKIIAIGTISALTYHILGGLRHLVMDMGHWEELESGNNSAKIVIGLWIVLTVVVGVLLC
;
A
#
# COMPACT_ATOMS: atom_id res chain seq x y z
N MET A 1 1.76 6.07 6.95
CA MET A 1 1.22 4.73 7.27
C MET A 1 0.17 4.76 8.36
N PHE A 2 0.45 5.31 9.56
CA PHE A 2 -0.49 5.25 10.69
C PHE A 2 -1.87 5.88 10.43
N PHE A 3 -1.96 6.96 9.64
CA PHE A 3 -3.27 7.54 9.29
C PHE A 3 -4.19 6.56 8.55
N ALA A 4 -3.64 5.73 7.65
CA ALA A 4 -4.41 4.74 6.92
C ALA A 4 -4.98 3.63 7.84
N LEU A 5 -4.34 3.40 9.01
CA LEU A 5 -4.81 2.41 9.97
C LEU A 5 -6.14 2.79 10.62
N LEU A 6 -6.47 4.09 10.73
CA LEU A 6 -7.77 4.52 11.25
C LEU A 6 -8.91 3.92 10.43
N PHE A 7 -8.79 4.00 9.10
CA PHE A 7 -9.75 3.44 8.18
C PHE A 7 -9.72 1.91 8.19
N VAL A 8 -8.54 1.30 8.11
CA VAL A 8 -8.39 -0.16 8.06
C VAL A 8 -8.93 -0.82 9.32
N ILE A 9 -8.66 -0.28 10.51
CA ILE A 9 -9.13 -0.83 11.78
C ILE A 9 -10.65 -0.69 11.91
N TRP A 10 -11.21 0.47 11.55
CA TRP A 10 -12.65 0.67 11.55
C TRP A 10 -13.37 -0.28 10.58
N ALA A 11 -12.91 -0.33 9.32
CA ALA A 11 -13.51 -1.18 8.29
C ALA A 11 -13.41 -2.66 8.69
N TRP A 12 -12.28 -3.06 9.28
CA TRP A 12 -12.11 -4.42 9.79
C TRP A 12 -13.09 -4.72 10.92
N ALA A 13 -13.13 -3.88 11.97
CA ALA A 13 -14.02 -4.06 13.12
C ALA A 13 -15.50 -4.14 12.71
N GLU A 14 -15.93 -3.29 11.79
CA GLU A 14 -17.31 -3.30 11.28
C GLU A 14 -17.58 -4.53 10.40
N SER A 15 -16.65 -4.88 9.51
CA SER A 15 -16.83 -6.00 8.58
C SER A 15 -16.98 -7.37 9.25
N VAL A 16 -16.44 -7.52 10.47
CA VAL A 16 -16.53 -8.76 11.24
C VAL A 16 -17.64 -8.73 12.30
N SER A 17 -18.36 -7.62 12.43
CA SER A 17 -19.39 -7.43 13.46
C SER A 17 -20.63 -8.30 13.18
N SER A 18 -21.02 -8.40 11.90
CA SER A 18 -22.23 -9.08 11.43
C SER A 18 -22.25 -9.15 9.89
N PRO A 19 -23.14 -9.96 9.28
CA PRO A 19 -23.35 -9.95 7.84
C PRO A 19 -23.77 -8.57 7.30
N ASP A 20 -24.59 -7.84 8.04
CA ASP A 20 -25.02 -6.48 7.67
C ASP A 20 -23.85 -5.49 7.73
N GLY A 21 -23.00 -5.59 8.76
CA GLY A 21 -21.77 -4.79 8.88
C GLY A 21 -20.78 -5.06 7.73
N PHE A 22 -20.63 -6.32 7.33
CA PHE A 22 -19.84 -6.68 6.14
C PHE A 22 -20.41 -6.06 4.86
N ALA A 23 -21.72 -6.18 4.63
CA ALA A 23 -22.38 -5.60 3.46
C ALA A 23 -22.26 -4.06 3.44
N PHE A 24 -22.37 -3.42 4.61
CA PHE A 24 -22.17 -1.98 4.75
C PHE A 24 -20.76 -1.56 4.34
N VAL A 25 -19.72 -2.23 4.84
CA VAL A 25 -18.32 -1.94 4.44
C VAL A 25 -18.12 -2.19 2.95
N GLN A 26 -18.70 -3.25 2.38
CA GLN A 26 -18.66 -3.49 0.93
C GLN A 26 -19.28 -2.33 0.13
N GLU A 27 -20.43 -1.81 0.56
CA GLU A 27 -21.08 -0.67 -0.07
C GLU A 27 -20.16 0.57 -0.02
N GLN A 28 -19.59 0.90 1.14
CA GLN A 28 -18.67 2.02 1.29
C GLN A 28 -17.42 1.87 0.39
N MET A 29 -16.91 0.64 0.25
CA MET A 29 -15.75 0.35 -0.57
C MET A 29 -16.03 0.34 -2.07
N SER A 30 -17.28 0.14 -2.47
CA SER A 30 -17.71 0.25 -3.87
C SER A 30 -17.73 1.69 -4.39
N GLY A 31 -17.87 2.66 -3.48
CA GLY A 31 -17.90 4.09 -3.80
C GLY A 31 -16.53 4.66 -4.18
N VAL A 32 -16.55 5.80 -4.89
CA VAL A 32 -15.32 6.48 -5.36
C VAL A 32 -14.37 6.83 -4.21
N ILE A 33 -14.90 7.31 -3.09
CA ILE A 33 -14.09 7.65 -1.90
C ILE A 33 -13.43 6.39 -1.33
N GLY A 34 -14.19 5.29 -1.24
CA GLY A 34 -13.68 4.00 -0.79
C GLY A 34 -12.52 3.51 -1.65
N LYS A 35 -12.69 3.54 -2.98
CA LYS A 35 -11.63 3.18 -3.95
C LYS A 35 -10.38 4.05 -3.80
N ILE A 36 -10.53 5.37 -3.65
CA ILE A 36 -9.40 6.29 -3.44
C ILE A 36 -8.64 5.96 -2.15
N ILE A 37 -9.36 5.73 -1.05
CA ILE A 37 -8.74 5.37 0.24
C ILE A 37 -8.02 4.02 0.13
N ALA A 38 -8.63 3.03 -0.53
CA ALA A 38 -8.02 1.71 -0.73
C ALA A 38 -6.74 1.79 -1.56
N ILE A 39 -6.78 2.47 -2.72
CA ILE A 39 -5.60 2.66 -3.59
C ILE A 39 -4.50 3.41 -2.84
N GLY A 40 -4.83 4.51 -2.16
CA GLY A 40 -3.86 5.31 -1.41
C GLY A 40 -3.22 4.51 -0.27
N THR A 41 -4.02 3.73 0.46
CA THR A 41 -3.54 2.88 1.56
C THR A 41 -2.61 1.78 1.06
N ILE A 42 -3.01 1.05 0.03
CA ILE A 42 -2.20 -0.03 -0.55
C ILE A 42 -0.93 0.55 -1.17
N SER A 43 -1.03 1.66 -1.92
CA SER A 43 0.12 2.33 -2.54
C SER A 43 1.17 2.74 -1.51
N ALA A 44 0.74 3.37 -0.40
CA ALA A 44 1.65 3.76 0.67
C ALA A 44 2.31 2.53 1.34
N LEU A 45 1.56 1.44 1.52
CA LEU A 45 2.08 0.18 2.07
C LEU A 45 3.09 -0.49 1.14
N THR A 46 2.80 -0.55 -0.14
CA THR A 46 3.71 -1.09 -1.15
C THR A 46 5.01 -0.30 -1.16
N TYR A 47 4.96 1.04 -1.19
CA TYR A 47 6.17 1.87 -1.14
C TYR A 47 6.99 1.60 0.13
N HIS A 48 6.32 1.54 1.29
CA HIS A 48 6.97 1.29 2.57
C HIS A 48 7.66 -0.07 2.61
N ILE A 49 7.00 -1.14 2.13
CA ILE A 49 7.58 -2.48 2.06
C ILE A 49 8.76 -2.52 1.10
N LEU A 50 8.64 -1.95 -0.11
CA LEU A 50 9.74 -1.91 -1.07
C LEU A 50 10.96 -1.14 -0.53
N GLY A 51 10.73 -0.02 0.16
CA GLY A 51 11.77 0.73 0.85
C GLY A 51 12.40 -0.10 1.98
N GLY A 52 11.59 -0.78 2.80
CA GLY A 52 12.06 -1.67 3.85
C GLY A 52 12.91 -2.82 3.31
N LEU A 53 12.47 -3.48 2.24
CA LEU A 53 13.25 -4.52 1.55
C LEU A 53 14.57 -3.96 1.02
N ARG A 54 14.56 -2.76 0.44
CA ARG A 54 15.79 -2.10 0.00
C ARG A 54 16.74 -1.86 1.17
N HIS A 55 16.23 -1.41 2.32
CA HIS A 55 17.04 -1.24 3.52
C HIS A 55 17.62 -2.56 4.02
N LEU A 56 16.84 -3.63 4.08
CA LEU A 56 17.34 -4.95 4.47
C LEU A 56 18.45 -5.46 3.54
N VAL A 57 18.37 -5.19 2.24
CA VAL A 57 19.45 -5.50 1.29
C VAL A 57 20.71 -4.67 1.57
N MET A 58 20.54 -3.41 1.94
CA MET A 58 21.66 -2.55 2.36
C MET A 58 22.30 -3.01 3.66
N ASP A 59 21.50 -3.46 4.63
CA ASP A 59 21.99 -3.99 5.90
C ASP A 59 22.82 -5.28 5.72
N MET A 60 22.67 -5.98 4.59
CA MET A 60 23.50 -7.12 4.20
C MET A 60 24.82 -6.73 3.51
N GLY A 61 25.14 -5.44 3.38
CA GLY A 61 26.36 -4.94 2.74
C GLY A 61 26.25 -4.76 1.23
N HIS A 62 25.03 -4.63 0.68
CA HIS A 62 24.81 -4.36 -0.74
C HIS A 62 24.41 -2.89 -0.99
N TRP A 63 24.70 -2.38 -2.19
CA TRP A 63 24.31 -1.03 -2.63
C TRP A 63 24.84 0.15 -1.78
N GLU A 64 26.04 0.00 -1.22
CA GLU A 64 26.68 1.00 -0.34
C GLU A 64 27.17 2.25 -1.11
N GLU A 65 27.54 2.09 -2.38
CA GLU A 65 28.04 3.18 -3.22
C GLU A 65 26.92 4.07 -3.72
N LEU A 66 27.18 5.38 -3.84
CA LEU A 66 26.17 6.38 -4.19
C LEU A 66 25.42 6.08 -5.49
N GLU A 67 26.13 5.58 -6.53
CA GLU A 67 25.51 5.17 -7.78
C GLU A 67 24.55 3.98 -7.59
N SER A 68 24.99 2.95 -6.87
CA SER A 68 24.19 1.76 -6.60
C SER A 68 22.99 2.03 -5.68
N GLY A 69 23.16 2.92 -4.69
CA GLY A 69 22.10 3.43 -3.83
C GLY A 69 21.05 4.23 -4.59
N ASN A 70 21.47 5.06 -5.57
CA ASN A 70 20.57 5.80 -6.44
C ASN A 70 19.82 4.89 -7.42
N ASN A 71 20.50 3.90 -8.00
CA ASN A 71 19.89 2.96 -8.93
C ASN A 71 18.83 2.10 -8.23
N SER A 72 19.13 1.58 -7.04
CA SER A 72 18.13 0.83 -6.24
C SER A 72 16.92 1.69 -5.85
N ALA A 73 17.12 2.97 -5.50
CA ALA A 73 16.01 3.89 -5.21
C ALA A 73 15.11 4.14 -6.43
N LYS A 74 15.71 4.36 -7.61
CA LYS A 74 14.95 4.53 -8.87
C LYS A 74 14.15 3.27 -9.22
N ILE A 75 14.72 2.08 -9.02
CA ILE A 75 14.03 0.80 -9.22
C ILE A 75 12.83 0.69 -8.27
N VAL A 76 13.00 0.99 -6.98
CA VAL A 76 11.91 0.97 -5.99
C VAL A 76 10.77 1.91 -6.40
N ILE A 77 11.09 3.13 -6.85
CA ILE A 77 10.08 4.08 -7.34
C ILE A 77 9.35 3.55 -8.58
N GLY A 78 10.08 3.00 -9.55
CA GLY A 78 9.49 2.41 -10.75
C GLY A 78 8.54 1.24 -10.42
N LEU A 79 8.97 0.32 -9.55
CA LEU A 79 8.15 -0.79 -9.08
C LEU A 79 6.92 -0.31 -8.32
N TRP A 80 7.07 0.69 -7.45
CA TRP A 80 5.96 1.28 -6.71
C TRP A 80 4.90 1.89 -7.62
N ILE A 81 5.30 2.63 -8.66
CA ILE A 81 4.37 3.21 -9.64
C ILE A 81 3.61 2.09 -10.37
N VAL A 82 4.32 1.08 -10.89
CA VAL A 82 3.71 -0.04 -11.61
C VAL A 82 2.71 -0.77 -10.73
N LEU A 83 3.09 -1.12 -9.49
CA LEU A 83 2.21 -1.83 -8.57
C LEU A 83 1.01 -0.98 -8.15
N THR A 84 1.19 0.34 -7.95
CA THR A 84 0.08 1.25 -7.65
C THR A 84 -0.92 1.30 -8.80
N VAL A 85 -0.45 1.34 -10.06
CA VAL A 85 -1.32 1.30 -11.24
C VAL A 85 -2.06 -0.03 -11.34
N VAL A 86 -1.38 -1.15 -11.13
CA VAL A 86 -2.00 -2.49 -11.13
C VAL A 86 -3.11 -2.57 -10.08
N VAL A 87 -2.84 -2.10 -8.85
CA VAL A 87 -3.86 -2.02 -7.78
C VAL A 87 -5.03 -1.12 -8.19
N GLY A 88 -4.74 0.03 -8.79
CA GLY A 88 -5.77 0.93 -9.31
C GLY A 88 -6.67 0.27 -10.36
N VAL A 89 -6.11 -0.52 -11.28
CA VAL A 89 -6.88 -1.28 -12.28
C VAL A 89 -7.70 -2.39 -11.64
N LEU A 90 -7.17 -3.09 -10.64
CA LEU A 90 -7.88 -4.19 -9.97
C LEU A 90 -9.06 -3.73 -9.09
N LEU A 91 -9.00 -2.51 -8.56
CA LEU A 91 -10.04 -1.93 -7.70
C LEU A 91 -11.09 -1.10 -8.46
N CYS A 92 -10.83 -0.77 -9.73
CA CYS A 92 -11.74 0.01 -10.57
C CYS A 92 -12.75 -0.90 -11.27
#